data_AF-A0A5C9B117-F1
#
_entry.id   AF-A0A5C9B117-F1
#
_cell.length_a   1.000
_cell.length_b   1.000
_cell.length_c   1.000
_cell.angle_alpha   90.00
_cell.angle_beta   90.00
_cell.angle_gamma   90.00
#
_symmetry.space_group_name_H-M   'P 1'
#
loop_
_entity.id
_entity.type
_entity.pdbx_description
1 polymer ?
#
loop_
_entity_poly.entity_id
_entity_poly.type
_entity_poly.pdbx_seq_one_letter_code
_entity_poly.pdbx_strand_id
1 'polypeptide(L)'
;MFHDPTRKARFTLVVLLASLAAFSPVSSVAEDFVAGVEPSKRPAGAPVQTATVQDAAWYRQALTGVSRPYPASLRFLENQGAWHTPFNRPGMTGPYDIRNWHGSASSGAGRSVPGR
;
A
#
# COMPACT_ATOMS: atom_id res chain seq x y z
N MET A 1 -7.10 43.57 48.30
CA MET A 1 -6.52 42.58 47.36
C MET A 1 -6.33 43.28 46.02
N PHE A 2 -5.20 43.99 45.86
CA PHE A 2 -4.94 44.82 44.66
C PHE A 2 -4.48 43.92 43.50
N HIS A 3 -5.24 43.89 42.42
CA HIS A 3 -4.80 43.29 41.16
C HIS A 3 -3.88 44.27 40.44
N ASP A 4 -2.59 43.97 40.38
CA ASP A 4 -1.60 44.73 39.60
C ASP A 4 -1.87 44.52 38.08
N PRO A 5 -2.29 45.58 37.35
CA PRO A 5 -2.61 45.48 35.93
C PRO A 5 -1.37 45.26 35.05
N THR A 6 -0.18 45.63 35.52
CA THR A 6 1.07 45.49 34.77
C THR A 6 1.54 44.04 34.69
N ARG A 7 1.24 43.25 35.73
CA ARG A 7 1.48 41.80 35.76
C ARG A 7 0.59 41.05 34.77
N LYS A 8 -0.68 41.48 34.62
CA LYS A 8 -1.61 40.88 33.65
C LYS A 8 -1.18 41.16 32.22
N ALA A 9 -0.81 42.40 31.89
CA ALA A 9 -0.35 42.79 30.55
C ALA A 9 0.93 42.03 30.12
N ARG A 10 1.88 41.82 31.04
CA ARG A 10 3.09 41.02 30.79
C ARG A 10 2.77 39.54 30.58
N PHE A 11 1.83 39.00 31.35
CA PHE A 11 1.40 37.61 31.20
C PHE A 11 0.69 37.39 29.85
N THR A 12 -0.20 38.30 29.45
CA THR A 12 -0.86 38.25 28.14
C THR A 12 0.14 38.38 26.99
N LEU A 13 1.12 39.27 27.08
CA LEU A 13 2.17 39.44 26.08
C LEU A 13 3.05 38.18 25.94
N VAL A 14 3.41 37.54 27.06
CA VAL A 14 4.18 36.29 27.06
C VAL A 14 3.37 35.15 26.45
N VAL A 15 2.08 35.03 26.78
CA VAL A 15 1.20 34.02 26.18
C VAL A 15 1.04 34.25 24.68
N LEU A 16 0.92 35.51 24.23
CA LEU A 16 0.79 35.85 22.82
C LEU A 16 2.08 35.56 22.02
N LEU A 17 3.25 35.87 22.60
CA LEU A 17 4.56 35.52 22.02
C LEU A 17 4.80 34.01 21.99
N ALA A 18 4.40 33.27 23.03
CA ALA A 18 4.53 31.82 23.08
C ALA A 18 3.62 31.12 22.06
N SER A 19 2.42 31.65 21.82
CA SER A 19 1.51 31.11 20.80
C SER A 19 1.94 31.44 19.38
N LEU A 20 2.61 32.57 19.15
CA LEU A 20 3.23 32.88 17.85
C LEU A 20 4.45 32.01 17.54
N ALA A 21 5.22 31.61 18.56
CA ALA A 21 6.38 30.73 18.41
C ALA A 21 6.02 29.25 18.18
N ALA A 22 4.77 28.85 18.48
CA ALA A 22 4.28 27.48 18.27
C ALA A 22 3.84 27.21 16.82
N PHE A 23 3.73 28.24 15.98
CA PHE A 23 3.49 28.07 14.54
C PHE A 23 4.79 27.66 13.85
N SER A 24 5.08 26.37 13.87
CA SER A 24 6.09 25.80 12.97
C SER A 24 5.58 25.94 11.53
N PRO A 25 6.39 26.46 10.59
CA PRO A 25 6.01 26.43 9.18
C PRO A 25 5.89 24.97 8.76
N VAL A 26 4.68 24.54 8.40
CA VAL A 26 4.51 23.34 7.58
C VAL A 26 5.27 23.62 6.29
N SER A 27 6.38 22.91 6.10
CA SER A 27 7.01 22.87 4.78
C SER A 27 6.02 22.19 3.86
N SER A 28 5.42 22.94 2.93
CA SER A 28 4.74 22.36 1.80
C SER A 28 5.78 21.55 1.03
N VAL A 29 5.67 20.23 1.05
CA VAL A 29 6.38 19.40 0.07
C VAL A 29 5.88 19.90 -1.28
N ALA A 30 6.79 20.40 -2.12
CA ALA A 30 6.44 20.77 -3.47
C ALA A 30 5.70 19.57 -4.10
N GLU A 31 4.60 19.83 -4.81
CA GLU A 31 3.89 18.80 -5.57
C GLU A 31 4.86 18.28 -6.66
N ASP A 32 5.69 17.31 -6.29
CA ASP A 32 6.61 16.67 -7.20
C ASP A 32 5.76 15.93 -8.22
N PHE A 33 5.77 16.40 -9.47
CA PHE A 33 5.18 15.66 -10.57
C PHE A 33 5.85 14.28 -10.61
N VAL A 34 5.14 13.24 -10.16
CA VAL A 34 5.65 11.85 -10.09
C VAL A 34 6.14 11.39 -11.47
N ALA A 35 5.54 11.92 -12.54
CA ALA A 35 5.90 11.64 -13.93
C ALA A 35 6.79 12.72 -14.60
N GLY A 36 7.08 13.83 -13.93
CA GLY A 36 7.73 15.00 -14.53
C GLY A 36 6.87 15.70 -15.59
N VAL A 37 7.47 16.69 -16.27
CA VAL A 37 6.84 17.46 -17.37
C VAL A 37 7.33 17.04 -18.76
N GLU A 38 8.35 16.19 -18.84
CA GLU A 38 8.94 15.71 -20.08
C GLU A 38 8.82 14.18 -20.14
N PRO A 39 7.84 13.61 -20.88
CA PRO A 39 7.51 12.17 -20.83
C PRO A 39 8.65 11.23 -21.23
N SER A 40 9.60 11.71 -22.03
CA SER A 40 10.77 10.94 -22.47
C SER A 40 11.89 10.91 -21.44
N LYS A 41 11.81 11.70 -20.37
CA LYS A 41 12.84 11.79 -19.33
C LYS A 41 12.31 11.38 -17.98
N ARG A 42 13.08 10.56 -17.28
CA ARG A 42 12.85 10.28 -15.87
C ARG A 42 13.26 11.50 -15.05
N PRO A 43 12.42 12.02 -14.14
CA PRO A 43 12.78 13.15 -13.28
C PRO A 43 14.05 12.89 -12.47
N ALA A 44 14.88 13.91 -12.32
CA ALA A 44 16.02 13.87 -11.42
C ALA A 44 15.53 13.67 -9.97
N GLY A 45 16.13 12.74 -9.23
CA GLY A 45 15.71 12.43 -7.87
C GLY A 45 14.51 11.48 -7.75
N ALA A 46 13.92 11.02 -8.86
CA ALA A 46 12.81 10.08 -8.80
C ALA A 46 13.20 8.79 -8.04
N PRO A 47 12.39 8.33 -7.05
CA PRO A 47 12.69 7.13 -6.26
C PRO A 47 12.93 5.90 -7.13
N VAL A 48 14.03 5.19 -6.88
CA VAL A 48 14.37 3.93 -7.58
C VAL A 48 14.11 2.76 -6.64
N GLN A 49 13.34 1.79 -7.09
CA GLN A 49 13.25 0.52 -6.38
C GLN A 49 14.47 -0.33 -6.74
N THR A 50 15.33 -0.58 -5.75
CA THR A 50 16.59 -1.35 -5.94
C THR A 50 16.44 -2.84 -5.63
N ALA A 51 15.43 -3.22 -4.84
CA ALA A 51 15.16 -4.60 -4.47
C ALA A 51 13.67 -4.82 -4.18
N THR A 52 13.25 -6.08 -4.28
CA THR A 52 11.93 -6.55 -3.83
C THR A 52 12.14 -7.73 -2.89
N VAL A 53 11.62 -7.63 -1.67
CA VAL A 53 11.71 -8.70 -0.68
C VAL A 53 10.59 -9.71 -0.95
N GLN A 54 10.98 -10.94 -1.26
CA GLN A 54 10.06 -12.09 -1.42
C GLN A 54 10.22 -13.01 -0.21
N ASP A 55 9.64 -12.61 0.92
CA ASP A 55 9.73 -13.38 2.15
C ASP A 55 8.77 -14.58 2.17
N ALA A 56 8.78 -15.32 3.28
CA ALA A 56 7.91 -16.48 3.45
C ALA A 56 6.41 -16.12 3.38
N ALA A 57 6.03 -14.91 3.81
CA ALA A 57 4.65 -14.45 3.74
C ALA A 57 4.23 -14.20 2.27
N TRP A 58 5.10 -13.58 1.50
CA TRP A 58 4.93 -13.39 0.06
C TRP A 58 4.76 -14.72 -0.66
N TYR A 59 5.64 -15.71 -0.41
CA TYR A 59 5.54 -17.02 -1.04
C TYR A 59 4.26 -17.77 -0.64
N ARG A 60 3.87 -17.71 0.63
CA ARG A 60 2.61 -18.31 1.10
C ARG A 60 1.41 -17.75 0.35
N GLN A 61 1.39 -16.45 0.11
CA GLN A 61 0.34 -15.80 -0.68
C GLN A 61 0.45 -16.18 -2.16
N ALA A 62 1.63 -16.07 -2.78
CA ALA A 62 1.85 -16.35 -4.20
C ALA A 62 1.50 -17.79 -4.59
N LEU A 63 1.64 -18.73 -3.65
CA LEU A 63 1.35 -20.15 -3.83
C LEU A 63 -0.03 -20.57 -3.32
N THR A 64 -0.93 -19.64 -3.00
CA THR A 64 -2.33 -19.94 -2.63
C THR A 64 -2.98 -20.89 -3.64
N GLY A 65 -3.58 -21.98 -3.17
CA GLY A 65 -4.23 -22.97 -4.02
C GLY A 65 -3.30 -23.88 -4.84
N VAL A 66 -1.98 -23.80 -4.66
CA VAL A 66 -1.01 -24.70 -5.31
C VAL A 66 -0.56 -25.76 -4.31
N SER A 67 -0.74 -27.03 -4.66
CA SER A 67 -0.28 -28.16 -3.86
C SER A 67 1.18 -28.49 -4.15
N ARG A 68 1.84 -29.14 -3.17
CA ARG A 68 3.18 -29.69 -3.35
C ARG A 68 3.11 -31.04 -4.09
N PRO A 69 4.17 -31.43 -4.82
CA PRO A 69 5.40 -30.67 -5.06
C PRO A 69 5.16 -29.50 -6.02
N TYR A 70 5.81 -28.36 -5.76
CA TYR A 70 5.65 -27.19 -6.63
C TYR A 70 6.31 -27.45 -7.99
N PRO A 71 5.61 -27.22 -9.10
CA PRO A 71 6.18 -27.47 -10.41
C PRO A 71 7.29 -26.47 -10.73
N ALA A 72 8.34 -26.94 -11.41
CA ALA A 72 9.51 -26.12 -11.76
C ALA A 72 9.16 -24.90 -12.63
N SER A 73 8.03 -24.92 -13.33
CA SER A 73 7.51 -23.78 -14.08
C SER A 73 7.22 -22.56 -13.20
N LEU A 74 6.99 -22.71 -11.89
CA LEU A 74 6.73 -21.59 -10.96
C LEU A 74 7.97 -20.80 -10.54
N ARG A 75 9.17 -21.20 -10.98
CA ARG A 75 10.41 -20.45 -10.72
C ARG A 75 10.39 -19.04 -11.29
N PHE A 76 9.47 -18.70 -12.20
CA PHE A 76 9.29 -17.31 -12.63
C PHE A 76 8.96 -16.36 -11.46
N LEU A 77 8.40 -16.87 -10.35
CA LEU A 77 8.14 -16.08 -9.14
C LEU A 77 9.42 -15.44 -8.59
N GLU A 78 10.56 -16.12 -8.70
CA GLU A 78 11.89 -15.64 -8.27
C GLU A 78 12.32 -14.38 -9.05
N ASN A 79 11.90 -14.26 -10.31
CA ASN A 79 12.35 -13.21 -11.24
C ASN A 79 11.33 -12.08 -11.43
N GLN A 80 10.14 -12.20 -10.83
CA GLN A 80 9.05 -11.24 -11.02
C GLN A 80 9.34 -9.85 -10.43
N GLY A 81 10.18 -9.75 -9.40
CA GLY A 81 10.36 -8.49 -8.67
C GLY A 81 9.02 -7.93 -8.17
N ALA A 82 8.84 -6.61 -8.28
CA ALA A 82 7.62 -5.90 -7.86
C ALA A 82 6.54 -5.80 -8.95
N TRP A 83 6.71 -6.47 -10.09
CA TRP A 83 5.75 -6.39 -11.19
C TRP A 83 4.38 -6.97 -10.79
N HIS A 84 3.31 -6.28 -11.17
CA HIS A 84 1.96 -6.81 -10.99
C HIS A 84 1.73 -8.01 -11.91
N THR A 85 1.31 -9.14 -11.33
CA THR A 85 0.88 -10.32 -12.07
C THR A 85 -0.53 -10.73 -11.65
N PRO A 86 -1.39 -11.22 -12.55
CA PRO A 86 -2.64 -11.84 -12.14
C PRO A 86 -2.42 -13.19 -11.42
N PHE A 87 -1.22 -13.78 -11.48
CA PHE A 87 -0.97 -15.09 -10.90
C PHE A 87 -1.01 -15.08 -9.36
N ASN A 88 -0.38 -14.10 -8.71
CA ASN A 88 -0.29 -14.02 -7.24
C ASN A 88 -1.32 -13.07 -6.63
N ARG A 89 -2.38 -12.76 -7.38
CA ARG A 89 -3.48 -11.89 -6.95
C ARG A 89 -4.80 -12.67 -7.02
N PRO A 90 -5.76 -12.38 -6.12
CA PRO A 90 -7.11 -12.89 -6.25
C PRO A 90 -7.74 -12.48 -7.59
N GLY A 91 -8.34 -13.44 -8.28
CA GLY A 91 -9.08 -13.21 -9.52
C GLY A 91 -10.59 -13.12 -9.26
N MET A 92 -11.37 -13.62 -10.22
CA MET A 92 -12.82 -13.74 -10.12
C MET A 92 -13.23 -14.74 -9.02
N THR A 93 -14.45 -14.59 -8.50
CA THR A 93 -15.04 -15.45 -7.47
C THR A 93 -15.83 -16.63 -8.08
N GLY A 94 -16.32 -17.53 -7.22
CA GLY A 94 -17.27 -18.58 -7.60
C GLY A 94 -16.63 -19.63 -8.53
N PRO A 95 -17.27 -20.00 -9.65
CA PRO A 95 -16.76 -21.08 -10.52
C PRO A 95 -15.42 -20.76 -11.18
N TYR A 96 -14.98 -19.50 -11.16
CA TYR A 96 -13.69 -19.07 -11.70
C TYR A 96 -12.60 -18.90 -10.61
N ASP A 97 -12.94 -19.10 -9.33
CA ASP A 97 -11.95 -19.11 -8.24
C ASP A 97 -11.23 -20.47 -8.15
N ILE A 98 -10.54 -20.83 -9.23
CA ILE A 98 -9.87 -22.13 -9.39
C ILE A 98 -8.73 -22.37 -8.38
N ARG A 99 -8.30 -21.32 -7.65
CA ARG A 99 -7.25 -21.38 -6.63
C ARG A 99 -7.77 -21.11 -5.23
N ASN A 100 -9.08 -20.99 -5.06
CA ASN A 100 -9.76 -20.78 -3.78
C ASN A 100 -9.20 -19.58 -3.00
N TRP A 101 -8.95 -18.47 -3.70
CA TRP A 101 -8.47 -17.22 -3.11
C TRP A 101 -9.49 -16.57 -2.17
N HIS A 102 -10.78 -16.76 -2.44
CA HIS A 102 -11.88 -16.11 -1.71
C HIS A 102 -12.51 -17.02 -0.65
N GLY A 103 -12.10 -18.29 -0.58
CA GLY A 103 -12.70 -19.28 0.32
C GLY A 103 -14.10 -19.70 -0.09
N SER A 104 -14.60 -20.77 0.52
CA SER A 104 -15.87 -21.42 0.14
C SER A 104 -17.10 -20.53 0.40
N ALA A 105 -17.46 -19.69 -0.56
CA ALA A 105 -18.85 -19.31 -0.86
C ALA A 105 -19.42 -20.15 -2.01
N SER A 106 -18.85 -21.34 -2.25
CA SER A 106 -19.33 -22.31 -3.25
C SER A 106 -19.33 -23.71 -2.64
N SER A 107 -20.17 -23.91 -1.61
CA SER A 107 -20.83 -25.22 -1.48
C SER A 107 -21.60 -25.43 -2.77
N GLY A 108 -21.11 -26.34 -3.60
CA GLY A 108 -21.80 -26.78 -4.80
C GLY A 108 -23.15 -27.38 -4.41
N ALA A 109 -24.21 -26.57 -4.43
CA ALA A 109 -25.52 -27.07 -4.80
C ALA A 109 -25.36 -27.52 -6.26
N GLY A 110 -25.26 -28.84 -6.43
CA GLY A 110 -24.96 -29.49 -7.70
C GLY A 110 -25.82 -28.93 -8.82
N ARG A 111 -25.19 -28.29 -9.80
CA ARG A 111 -25.75 -28.24 -11.14
C ARG A 111 -25.54 -29.62 -11.76
N SER A 112 -26.44 -30.54 -11.42
CA SER A 112 -26.79 -31.64 -12.31
C SER A 112 -27.06 -31.02 -13.68
N VAL A 113 -26.25 -31.34 -14.67
CA VAL A 113 -26.55 -31.06 -16.07
C VAL A 113 -27.31 -32.27 -16.58
N PRO A 114 -28.66 -32.22 -16.70
CA PRO A 114 -29.37 -33.31 -17.33
C PRO A 114 -29.19 -33.19 -18.86
N GLY A 115 -28.77 -34.31 -19.47
CA GLY A 115 -28.87 -34.49 -20.92
C GLY A 115 -27.55 -34.39 -21.68
N ARG A 116 -26.90 -35.54 -21.86
CA ARG A 116 -26.42 -35.97 -23.16
C ARG A 116 -26.70 -37.45 -23.33
#